data_AF-A0AAV2K1G6-F1
#
_entry.id   AF-A0AAV2K1G6-F1
#
_cell.length_a   1.000
_cell.length_b   1.000
_cell.length_c   1.000
_cell.angle_alpha   90.00
_cell.angle_beta   90.00
_cell.angle_gamma   90.00
#
_symmetry.space_group_name_H-M   'P 1'
#
loop_
_entity.id
_entity.type
_entity.pdbx_description
1 polymer ?
#
loop_
_entity_poly.entity_id
_entity_poly.type
_entity_poly.pdbx_seq_one_letter_code
_entity_poly.pdbx_strand_id
1 'polypeptide(L)'
;MTDLSVFSNLATIGGRALYSGISLLVLKQQGISSLQFQSLREISAGNVHIAENSQLCYYNTLNWTQLFRTANQKVLIRNNRGHKDCSRDRMVCDSLCADTGCWGPGPDQCLTCRYFSRGRTCVNSCHLHEGICHEKRRREKSKGMKRSMYKYQALISGSVPDPCKDFRRSPQKSLSLSGSDKGGVPSPEIREYANGSVCVECDAQCDRADEESLTCNGPGPENCIKCLHFKDGPNCVEKCPDGLQGANSFIFKYAEANNECHPCHANCTQGCIGPRLQDCIGWMDRTPLIAAGVIGGLFMVVIMVLTAAVSMRRKNIKKKRALRRFLETELVEPLTPSGTAPNQAQLRILKETELKRVKILGSGAFGTVYRGIWVPEGETVKIPVAIKILNEATGPKANVEFMDALIMASMEHPHLVRLLGVCLSPTIQLVTQLMPHGCLLDYVHEHKDNIGSQLLLNWCVQIAKGMMYLEERRLVHRDLAARNVLVKSPNHIKITDFGLARLLDVNEKEYNADGGKVSSDRNSYKFHGH
;
A
#
# COMPACT_ATOMS: atom_id res chain seq x y z
N MET A 1 11.31 -4.40 -21.86
CA MET A 1 12.33 -4.66 -20.82
C MET A 1 13.68 -4.43 -21.46
N THR A 2 14.50 -3.53 -20.93
CA THR A 2 15.79 -3.09 -21.50
C THR A 2 16.98 -3.90 -21.01
N ASP A 3 16.79 -4.74 -20.01
CA ASP A 3 17.84 -5.47 -19.32
C ASP A 3 17.26 -6.63 -18.49
N LEU A 4 18.11 -7.47 -17.89
CA LEU A 4 17.68 -8.62 -17.09
C LEU A 4 17.88 -8.39 -15.57
N SER A 5 17.73 -7.14 -15.10
CA SER A 5 17.87 -6.78 -13.68
C SER A 5 16.90 -7.50 -12.73
N VAL A 6 15.83 -8.12 -13.24
CA VAL A 6 14.99 -9.05 -12.45
C VAL A 6 15.81 -10.19 -11.83
N PHE A 7 16.97 -10.51 -12.40
CA PHE A 7 17.93 -11.49 -11.89
C PHE A 7 19.17 -10.84 -11.25
N SER A 8 19.10 -9.59 -10.78
CA SER A 8 20.25 -8.87 -10.21
C SER A 8 20.91 -9.59 -9.03
N ASN A 9 20.13 -10.37 -8.27
CA ASN A 9 20.59 -11.13 -7.11
C ASN A 9 21.04 -12.57 -7.44
N LEU A 10 20.98 -12.99 -8.71
CA LEU A 10 21.44 -14.32 -9.14
C LEU A 10 22.96 -14.42 -8.95
N ALA A 11 23.42 -15.27 -8.03
CA ALA A 11 24.84 -15.41 -7.72
C ALA A 11 25.54 -16.56 -8.47
N THR A 12 24.84 -17.68 -8.66
CA THR A 12 25.42 -18.91 -9.22
C THR A 12 24.46 -19.59 -10.19
N ILE A 13 24.97 -20.01 -11.34
CA ILE A 13 24.30 -20.91 -12.28
C ILE A 13 24.96 -22.28 -12.18
N GLY A 14 24.29 -23.22 -11.50
CA GLY A 14 24.90 -24.51 -11.17
C GLY A 14 25.07 -25.49 -12.34
N GLY A 15 24.30 -25.34 -13.43
CA GLY A 15 24.44 -26.20 -14.63
C GLY A 15 24.18 -27.70 -14.40
N ARG A 16 23.39 -28.07 -13.38
CA ARG A 16 23.04 -29.48 -13.08
C ARG A 16 22.20 -30.14 -14.16
N ALA A 17 21.43 -29.33 -14.91
CA ALA A 17 20.70 -29.73 -16.09
C ALA A 17 21.05 -28.74 -17.22
N LEU A 18 21.35 -29.27 -18.40
CA LEU A 18 21.86 -28.49 -19.54
C LEU A 18 20.92 -28.62 -20.74
N TYR A 19 20.65 -27.51 -21.41
CA TYR A 19 19.93 -27.50 -22.68
C TYR A 19 20.94 -27.65 -23.82
N SER A 20 21.08 -28.84 -24.39
CA SER A 20 22.08 -29.13 -25.43
C SER A 20 23.51 -28.70 -25.05
N GLY A 21 23.88 -28.91 -23.77
CA GLY A 21 25.19 -28.51 -23.23
C GLY A 21 25.30 -27.05 -22.78
N ILE A 22 24.21 -26.28 -22.82
CA ILE A 22 24.16 -24.85 -22.47
C ILE A 22 23.52 -24.66 -21.09
N SER A 23 24.11 -23.82 -20.26
CA SER A 23 23.58 -23.42 -18.94
C SER A 23 23.05 -21.99 -18.89
N LEU A 24 23.47 -21.12 -19.81
CA LEU A 24 22.93 -19.77 -19.98
C LEU A 24 22.69 -19.49 -21.47
N LEU A 25 21.44 -19.20 -21.84
CA LEU A 25 21.04 -18.92 -23.21
C LEU A 25 20.29 -17.58 -23.29
N VAL A 26 20.82 -16.62 -24.05
CA VAL A 26 20.17 -15.33 -24.34
C VAL A 26 20.11 -15.16 -25.87
N LEU A 27 18.93 -15.40 -26.44
CA LEU A 27 18.75 -15.51 -27.89
C LEU A 27 17.59 -14.61 -28.38
N LYS A 28 17.81 -13.90 -29.50
CA LYS A 28 16.78 -13.15 -30.25
C LYS A 28 16.04 -12.06 -29.45
N GLN A 29 16.65 -11.51 -28.42
CA GLN A 29 16.05 -10.44 -27.62
C GLN A 29 16.37 -9.07 -28.23
N GLN A 30 15.39 -8.47 -28.91
CA GLN A 30 15.56 -7.19 -29.61
C GLN A 30 15.47 -5.97 -28.67
N GLY A 31 14.88 -6.13 -27.48
CA GLY A 31 14.63 -5.05 -26.55
C GLY A 31 15.73 -4.79 -25.51
N ILE A 32 16.68 -5.72 -25.34
CA ILE A 32 17.69 -5.63 -24.28
C ILE A 32 18.97 -4.93 -24.75
N SER A 33 19.45 -3.98 -23.95
CA SER A 33 20.69 -3.23 -24.17
C SER A 33 21.84 -3.64 -23.25
N SER A 34 21.54 -4.28 -22.12
CA SER A 34 22.53 -4.77 -21.14
C SER A 34 22.00 -6.02 -20.42
N LEU A 35 22.88 -6.83 -19.81
CA LEU A 35 22.47 -8.04 -19.09
C LEU A 35 22.12 -7.74 -17.62
N GLN A 36 22.92 -6.92 -16.94
CA GLN A 36 22.75 -6.55 -15.52
C GLN A 36 22.65 -7.71 -14.52
N PHE A 37 23.39 -8.80 -14.75
CA PHE A 37 23.59 -9.89 -13.78
C PHE A 37 24.56 -9.49 -12.65
N GLN A 38 24.19 -8.45 -11.90
CA GLN A 38 25.05 -7.78 -10.92
C GLN A 38 25.74 -8.73 -9.92
N SER A 39 25.00 -9.68 -9.36
CA SER A 39 25.52 -10.62 -8.36
C SER A 39 26.15 -11.89 -8.93
N LEU A 40 26.11 -12.12 -10.25
CA LEU A 40 26.58 -13.38 -10.83
C LEU A 40 28.11 -13.47 -10.66
N ARG A 41 28.57 -14.56 -10.04
CA ARG A 41 29.99 -14.83 -9.77
C ARG A 41 30.44 -16.19 -10.29
N GLU A 42 29.53 -17.14 -10.50
CA GLU A 42 29.90 -18.50 -10.91
C GLU A 42 28.88 -19.12 -11.88
N ILE A 43 29.40 -19.79 -12.90
CA ILE A 43 28.68 -20.70 -13.79
C ILE A 43 29.41 -22.05 -13.71
N SER A 44 28.91 -22.95 -12.86
CA SER A 44 29.64 -24.15 -12.44
C SER A 44 29.77 -25.20 -13.55
N ALA A 45 28.80 -25.29 -14.45
CA ALA A 45 28.79 -26.23 -15.57
C ALA A 45 27.98 -25.70 -16.75
N GLY A 46 28.24 -26.23 -17.95
CA GLY A 46 27.56 -25.85 -19.20
C GLY A 46 28.14 -24.60 -19.87
N ASN A 47 27.86 -24.48 -21.17
CA ASN A 47 28.30 -23.38 -22.03
C ASN A 47 27.36 -22.17 -21.93
N VAL A 48 27.83 -21.01 -22.37
CA VAL A 48 27.06 -19.77 -22.42
C VAL A 48 26.86 -19.34 -23.86
N HIS A 49 25.61 -19.13 -24.27
CA HIS A 49 25.26 -18.75 -25.64
C HIS A 49 24.49 -17.42 -25.63
N ILE A 50 25.06 -16.38 -26.25
CA ILE A 50 24.46 -15.05 -26.35
C ILE A 50 24.45 -14.63 -27.81
N ALA A 51 23.28 -14.67 -28.44
CA ALA A 51 23.19 -14.47 -29.88
C ALA A 51 21.95 -13.72 -30.35
N GLU A 52 22.07 -13.04 -31.49
CA GLU A 52 20.94 -12.43 -32.21
C GLU A 52 20.20 -11.33 -31.42
N ASN A 53 20.91 -10.64 -30.52
CA ASN A 53 20.38 -9.53 -29.71
C ASN A 53 20.89 -8.19 -30.28
N SER A 54 20.13 -7.59 -31.21
CA SER A 54 20.60 -6.47 -32.04
C SER A 54 20.97 -5.18 -31.28
N GLN A 55 20.40 -4.99 -30.08
CA GLN A 55 20.63 -3.80 -29.23
C GLN A 55 21.58 -4.06 -28.05
N LEU A 56 21.98 -5.31 -27.81
CA LEU A 56 22.73 -5.70 -26.62
C LEU A 56 24.19 -5.22 -26.69
N CYS A 57 24.64 -4.47 -25.69
CA CYS A 57 26.02 -4.06 -25.46
C CYS A 57 26.59 -4.71 -24.18
N TYR A 58 27.84 -4.40 -23.82
CA TYR A 58 28.57 -4.87 -22.62
C TYR A 58 28.95 -6.37 -22.59
N TYR A 59 28.22 -7.23 -23.30
CA TYR A 59 28.46 -8.68 -23.37
C TYR A 59 29.90 -9.07 -23.74
N ASN A 60 30.56 -8.22 -24.52
CA ASN A 60 31.92 -8.38 -25.05
C ASN A 60 33.01 -7.84 -24.12
N THR A 61 32.64 -7.13 -23.06
CA THR A 61 33.60 -6.60 -22.07
C THR A 61 33.96 -7.65 -21.03
N LEU A 62 33.08 -8.63 -20.82
CA LEU A 62 33.17 -9.61 -19.74
C LEU A 62 34.23 -10.67 -20.02
N ASN A 63 35.10 -10.88 -19.04
CA ASN A 63 36.00 -12.02 -19.03
C ASN A 63 35.28 -13.28 -18.51
N TRP A 64 34.55 -13.95 -19.41
CA TRP A 64 33.75 -15.14 -19.10
C TRP A 64 34.51 -16.27 -18.42
N THR A 65 35.83 -16.38 -18.66
CA THR A 65 36.64 -17.44 -18.05
C THR A 65 36.70 -17.33 -16.52
N GLN A 66 36.56 -16.14 -15.94
CA GLN A 66 36.51 -15.94 -14.50
C GLN A 66 35.22 -16.45 -13.85
N LEU A 67 34.15 -16.60 -14.63
CA LEU A 67 32.87 -17.14 -14.17
C LEU A 67 32.84 -18.67 -14.27
N PHE A 68 33.69 -19.26 -15.11
CA PHE A 68 33.69 -20.70 -15.36
C PHE A 68 34.50 -21.44 -14.32
N ARG A 69 33.93 -22.54 -13.83
CA ARG A 69 34.63 -23.43 -12.90
C ARG A 69 35.57 -24.39 -13.61
N THR A 70 35.29 -24.70 -14.87
CA THR A 70 36.05 -25.68 -15.66
C THR A 70 36.56 -25.07 -16.97
N ALA A 71 37.78 -25.44 -17.37
CA ALA A 71 38.43 -24.91 -18.58
C ALA A 71 37.74 -25.33 -19.89
N ASN A 72 36.88 -26.36 -19.86
CA ASN A 72 36.20 -26.88 -21.04
C ASN A 72 34.93 -26.09 -21.41
N GLN A 73 34.48 -25.19 -20.54
CA GLN A 73 33.32 -24.34 -20.80
C GLN A 73 33.65 -23.30 -21.86
N LYS A 74 32.71 -23.07 -22.77
CA LYS A 74 32.85 -22.10 -23.86
C LYS A 74 31.73 -21.08 -23.84
N VAL A 75 32.05 -19.89 -24.32
CA VAL A 75 31.08 -18.83 -24.60
C VAL A 75 30.94 -18.66 -26.11
N LEU A 76 29.71 -18.71 -26.61
CA LEU A 76 29.38 -18.44 -28.00
C LEU A 76 28.64 -17.11 -28.09
N ILE A 77 29.26 -16.15 -28.78
CA ILE A 77 28.73 -14.79 -28.93
C ILE A 77 28.66 -14.46 -30.41
N ARG A 78 27.46 -14.21 -30.95
CA ARG A 78 27.27 -13.90 -32.38
C ARG A 78 26.10 -12.96 -32.63
N ASN A 79 26.13 -12.19 -33.71
CA ASN A 79 24.98 -11.40 -34.17
C ASN A 79 24.34 -10.50 -33.11
N ASN A 80 25.14 -9.95 -32.19
CA ASN A 80 24.71 -8.89 -31.27
C ASN A 80 25.21 -7.54 -31.79
N ARG A 81 24.92 -6.44 -31.07
CA ARG A 81 25.37 -5.10 -31.48
C ARG A 81 26.89 -5.00 -31.54
N GLY A 82 27.43 -4.42 -32.60
CA GLY A 82 28.88 -4.31 -32.81
C GLY A 82 29.59 -3.51 -31.73
N HIS A 83 30.78 -3.95 -31.31
CA HIS A 83 31.60 -3.27 -30.29
C HIS A 83 31.83 -1.78 -30.60
N LYS A 84 32.18 -1.46 -31.86
CA LYS A 84 32.45 -0.09 -32.29
C LYS A 84 31.21 0.81 -32.18
N ASP A 85 30.03 0.26 -32.47
CA ASP A 85 28.77 0.98 -32.36
C ASP A 85 28.39 1.23 -30.89
N CYS A 86 28.58 0.23 -30.01
CA CYS A 86 28.41 0.40 -28.56
C CYS A 86 29.35 1.48 -28.01
N SER A 87 30.62 1.49 -28.42
CA SER A 87 31.61 2.48 -27.99
C SER A 87 31.29 3.90 -28.49
N ARG A 88 30.80 4.04 -29.73
CA ARG A 88 30.36 5.33 -30.29
C ARG A 88 29.22 5.94 -29.46
N ASP A 89 28.31 5.10 -28.99
CA ASP A 89 27.16 5.49 -28.18
C ASP A 89 27.49 5.59 -26.68
N ARG A 90 28.78 5.52 -26.31
CA ARG A 90 29.28 5.56 -24.92
C ARG A 90 28.69 4.47 -24.02
N MET A 91 28.34 3.32 -24.60
CA MET A 91 27.89 2.12 -23.87
C MET A 91 29.11 1.28 -23.47
N VAL A 92 29.93 1.83 -22.57
CA VAL A 92 31.20 1.26 -22.08
C VAL A 92 31.17 1.13 -20.56
N CYS A 93 32.02 0.26 -20.01
CA CYS A 93 32.10 0.06 -18.57
C CYS A 93 32.51 1.34 -17.83
N ASP A 94 32.08 1.44 -16.58
CA ASP A 94 32.50 2.54 -15.70
C ASP A 94 34.03 2.53 -15.52
N SER A 95 34.61 3.71 -15.37
CA SER A 95 36.03 3.91 -15.08
C SER A 95 36.52 3.17 -13.82
N LEU A 96 35.63 2.88 -12.89
CA LEU A 96 35.92 2.15 -11.65
C LEU A 96 35.87 0.62 -11.82
N CYS A 97 35.43 0.12 -12.98
CA CYS A 97 35.52 -1.30 -13.29
C CYS A 97 36.95 -1.70 -13.63
N ALA A 98 37.35 -2.89 -13.17
CA ALA A 98 38.55 -3.54 -13.64
C ALA A 98 38.41 -3.92 -15.13
N ASP A 99 39.51 -4.37 -15.70
CA ASP A 99 39.62 -4.97 -17.03
C ASP A 99 38.89 -6.33 -17.18
N THR A 100 38.23 -6.81 -16.12
CA THR A 100 37.39 -8.02 -16.12
C THR A 100 36.00 -7.79 -16.75
N GLY A 101 35.63 -6.54 -16.98
CA GLY A 101 34.39 -6.15 -17.67
C GLY A 101 33.22 -5.80 -16.75
N CYS A 102 32.07 -5.57 -17.36
CA CYS A 102 30.86 -5.15 -16.65
C CYS A 102 29.58 -5.71 -17.31
N TRP A 103 28.52 -5.83 -16.52
CA TRP A 103 27.21 -6.34 -16.94
C TRP A 103 26.31 -5.28 -17.58
N GLY A 104 26.68 -4.00 -17.45
CA GLY A 104 25.90 -2.85 -17.86
C GLY A 104 26.59 -1.53 -17.47
N PRO A 105 25.90 -0.38 -17.60
CA PRO A 105 26.43 0.92 -17.21
C PRO A 105 26.51 1.07 -15.68
N GLY A 106 27.46 1.87 -15.22
CA GLY A 106 27.57 2.28 -13.81
C GLY A 106 28.54 1.46 -12.96
N PRO A 107 28.99 2.02 -11.83
CA PRO A 107 30.02 1.41 -10.97
C PRO A 107 29.51 0.20 -10.15
N ASP A 108 28.20 -0.05 -10.15
CA ASP A 108 27.55 -1.18 -9.49
C ASP A 108 27.38 -2.40 -10.40
N GLN A 109 27.72 -2.28 -11.69
CA GLN A 109 27.62 -3.35 -12.69
C GLN A 109 28.97 -3.98 -13.05
N CYS A 110 30.06 -3.56 -12.40
CA CYS A 110 31.39 -4.13 -12.63
C CYS A 110 31.45 -5.60 -12.18
N LEU A 111 32.16 -6.45 -12.94
CA LEU A 111 32.45 -7.82 -12.49
C LEU A 111 33.43 -7.80 -11.31
N THR A 112 34.48 -6.99 -11.42
CA THR A 112 35.46 -6.71 -10.36
C THR A 112 35.72 -5.22 -10.29
N CYS A 113 35.88 -4.68 -9.08
CA CYS A 113 36.26 -3.28 -8.88
C CYS A 113 37.75 -3.08 -9.11
N ARG A 114 38.13 -1.96 -9.73
CA ARG A 114 39.53 -1.58 -9.96
C ARG A 114 40.27 -1.24 -8.67
N TYR A 115 39.58 -0.58 -7.74
CA TYR A 115 40.14 -0.11 -6.48
C TYR A 115 39.44 -0.79 -5.30
N PHE A 116 38.32 -0.23 -4.85
CA PHE A 116 37.56 -0.75 -3.71
C PHE A 116 36.09 -0.99 -4.05
N SER A 117 35.42 -1.78 -3.23
CA SER A 117 33.97 -1.98 -3.27
C SER A 117 33.33 -1.51 -1.97
N ARG A 118 32.20 -0.80 -2.08
CA ARG A 118 31.30 -0.48 -0.98
C ARG A 118 29.99 -1.20 -1.24
N GLY A 119 29.76 -2.30 -0.53
CA GLY A 119 28.66 -3.21 -0.83
C GLY A 119 28.77 -3.76 -2.26
N ARG A 120 27.84 -3.36 -3.15
CA ARG A 120 27.79 -3.78 -4.56
C ARG A 120 28.37 -2.75 -5.54
N THR A 121 28.87 -1.63 -5.06
CA THR A 121 29.29 -0.51 -5.90
C THR A 121 30.80 -0.30 -5.81
N CYS A 122 31.47 -0.17 -6.95
CA CYS A 122 32.88 0.17 -6.98
C CYS A 122 33.13 1.63 -6.62
N VAL A 123 34.15 1.87 -5.81
CA VAL A 123 34.53 3.20 -5.30
C VAL A 123 36.04 3.37 -5.39
N ASN A 124 36.49 4.62 -5.49
CA ASN A 124 37.92 4.93 -5.64
C ASN A 124 38.71 4.77 -4.33
N SER A 125 38.06 4.98 -3.19
CA SER A 125 38.65 4.93 -1.85
C SER A 125 37.59 4.67 -0.78
N CYS A 126 37.99 4.03 0.32
CA CYS A 126 37.18 3.94 1.55
C CYS A 126 37.32 5.23 2.39
N HIS A 127 36.34 5.50 3.25
CA HIS A 127 36.36 6.66 4.16
C HIS A 127 37.21 6.42 5.42
N LEU A 128 38.52 6.23 5.22
CA LEU A 128 39.48 5.89 6.27
C LEU A 128 39.77 7.07 7.23
N HIS A 129 40.06 8.25 6.67
CA HIS A 129 40.53 9.43 7.42
C HIS A 129 39.59 10.64 7.32
N GLU A 130 38.80 10.73 6.25
CA GLU A 130 37.84 11.83 6.00
C GLU A 130 36.46 11.26 5.63
N GLY A 131 35.39 11.76 6.26
CA GLY A 131 34.01 11.44 5.88
C GLY A 131 33.57 12.17 4.62
N ILE A 132 32.41 11.79 4.06
CA ILE A 132 31.86 12.28 2.78
C ILE A 132 31.87 13.82 2.64
N CYS A 133 31.67 14.55 3.74
CA CYS A 133 31.67 16.01 3.76
C CYS A 133 33.06 16.66 3.64
N HIS A 134 34.12 16.06 4.19
CA HIS A 134 35.49 16.57 4.05
C HIS A 134 36.01 16.33 2.63
N GLU A 135 35.76 15.16 2.05
CA GLU A 135 36.15 14.85 0.66
C GLU A 135 35.49 15.80 -0.34
N LYS A 136 34.20 16.14 -0.14
CA LYS A 136 33.49 17.14 -0.97
C LYS A 136 34.10 18.54 -0.86
N ARG A 137 34.39 19.01 0.35
CA ARG A 137 35.05 20.32 0.58
C ARG A 137 36.46 20.37 -0.01
N ARG A 138 37.22 19.26 0.05
CA ARG A 138 38.56 19.15 -0.53
C ARG A 138 38.54 19.11 -2.05
N ARG A 139 37.58 18.41 -2.68
CA ARG A 139 37.36 18.44 -4.14
C ARG A 139 36.96 19.82 -4.65
N GLU A 140 36.16 20.59 -3.90
CA GLU A 140 35.85 21.99 -4.23
C GLU A 140 37.07 22.91 -4.09
N LYS A 141 37.97 22.66 -3.13
CA LYS A 141 39.24 23.39 -3.02
C LYS A 141 40.24 23.03 -4.12
N SER A 142 40.30 21.76 -4.54
CA SER A 142 41.25 21.24 -5.54
C SER A 142 40.84 21.56 -6.98
N LYS A 143 39.53 21.52 -7.30
CA LYS A 143 39.02 22.13 -8.52
C LYS A 143 39.08 23.64 -8.31
N GLY A 144 40.14 24.30 -8.77
CA GLY A 144 40.26 25.76 -8.75
C GLY A 144 39.08 26.45 -9.43
N MET A 145 37.97 26.60 -8.69
CA MET A 145 36.71 27.10 -9.21
C MET A 145 36.77 28.61 -9.08
N LYS A 146 37.13 29.22 -10.20
CA LYS A 146 37.09 30.66 -10.52
C LYS A 146 36.31 31.46 -9.47
N ARG A 147 37.04 32.28 -8.70
CA ARG A 147 36.58 33.26 -7.69
C ARG A 147 35.46 34.23 -8.14
N SER A 148 34.94 34.11 -9.36
CA SER A 148 33.95 35.01 -9.96
C SER A 148 32.50 34.63 -9.64
N MET A 149 32.15 33.33 -9.57
CA MET A 149 30.73 32.94 -9.47
C MET A 149 30.16 32.98 -8.04
N TYR A 150 30.96 32.58 -7.04
CA TYR A 150 30.55 32.59 -5.63
C TYR A 150 30.47 34.00 -5.01
N LYS A 151 31.14 34.98 -5.60
CA LYS A 151 31.10 36.39 -5.15
C LYS A 151 29.72 37.01 -5.41
N TYR A 152 29.09 36.64 -6.53
CA TYR A 152 27.74 37.10 -6.88
C TYR A 152 26.66 36.51 -5.97
N GLN A 153 26.80 35.25 -5.54
CA GLN A 153 25.80 34.60 -4.70
C GLN A 153 25.93 34.97 -3.21
N ALA A 154 27.15 35.17 -2.72
CA ALA A 154 27.40 35.63 -1.34
C ALA A 154 26.92 37.08 -1.09
N LEU A 155 26.88 37.92 -2.13
CA LEU A 155 26.35 39.29 -2.06
C LEU A 155 24.82 39.35 -1.90
N ILE A 156 24.10 38.27 -2.21
CA ILE A 156 22.62 38.22 -2.14
C ILE A 156 22.11 37.54 -0.85
N SER A 157 22.86 36.60 -0.26
CA SER A 157 22.38 35.76 0.84
C SER A 157 23.15 35.86 2.16
N GLY A 158 24.19 36.70 2.25
CA GLY A 158 24.95 36.94 3.49
C GLY A 158 25.68 35.72 4.06
N SER A 159 25.71 34.58 3.37
CA SER A 159 26.45 33.38 3.79
C SER A 159 26.89 32.55 2.58
N VAL A 160 28.11 32.02 2.66
CA VAL A 160 28.61 31.02 1.70
C VAL A 160 27.73 29.76 1.86
N PRO A 161 27.20 29.17 0.76
CA PRO A 161 26.46 27.92 0.85
C PRO A 161 27.37 26.82 1.41
N ASP A 162 27.03 26.27 2.59
CA ASP A 162 27.71 25.08 3.12
C ASP A 162 27.16 23.85 2.37
N PRO A 163 27.96 23.13 1.57
CA PRO A 163 27.49 21.95 0.84
C PRO A 163 27.00 20.81 1.76
N CYS A 164 27.16 20.95 3.08
CA CYS A 164 26.69 20.00 4.09
C CYS A 164 25.49 20.50 4.94
N LYS A 165 24.87 21.64 4.62
CA LYS A 165 23.77 22.23 5.42
C LYS A 165 22.48 21.39 5.44
N ASP A 166 22.17 20.67 4.36
CA ASP A 166 20.94 19.87 4.24
C ASP A 166 21.00 18.51 4.98
N PHE A 167 22.19 18.07 5.40
CA PHE A 167 22.39 16.77 6.05
C PHE A 167 22.38 16.82 7.60
N ARG A 168 22.29 18.01 8.22
CA ARG A 168 22.27 18.18 9.69
C ARG A 168 20.95 17.78 10.38
N ARG A 169 19.91 17.40 9.64
CA ARG A 169 18.63 17.00 10.26
C ARG A 169 18.55 15.49 10.42
N SER A 170 19.11 14.96 11.52
CA SER A 170 18.48 13.96 12.39
C SER A 170 19.47 13.44 13.45
N PRO A 171 19.39 13.89 14.71
CA PRO A 171 19.73 13.04 15.84
C PRO A 171 18.53 12.14 16.16
N GLN A 172 18.79 10.85 16.32
CA GLN A 172 17.97 9.82 16.98
C GLN A 172 16.49 10.15 17.23
N LYS A 173 15.59 9.52 16.45
CA LYS A 173 14.29 9.09 16.97
C LYS A 173 14.18 7.59 16.81
N SER A 174 14.25 6.91 17.95
CA SER A 174 13.76 5.56 18.15
C SER A 174 12.34 5.44 17.61
N LEU A 175 12.15 4.72 16.51
CA LEU A 175 10.85 4.17 16.14
C LEU A 175 11.08 2.78 15.56
N SER A 176 10.74 1.78 16.36
CA SER A 176 10.44 0.43 15.90
C SER A 176 9.42 0.50 14.76
N LEU A 177 9.78 0.01 13.57
CA LEU A 177 8.83 -0.57 12.63
C LEU A 177 9.57 -1.39 11.57
N SER A 178 9.02 -2.58 11.38
CA SER A 178 9.28 -3.60 10.37
C SER A 178 9.66 -3.08 8.97
N GLY A 179 10.69 -3.70 8.41
CA GLY A 179 10.88 -4.07 7.01
C GLY A 179 10.32 -3.15 5.92
N SER A 180 11.21 -2.50 5.18
CA SER A 180 11.19 -2.40 3.71
C SER A 180 12.48 -1.72 3.25
N ASP A 181 13.17 -2.44 2.38
CA ASP A 181 14.30 -1.99 1.57
C ASP A 181 14.03 -0.59 0.99
N LYS A 182 14.76 0.41 1.48
CA LYS A 182 14.79 1.77 0.91
C LYS A 182 16.23 2.23 0.90
N GLY A 183 16.73 2.49 -0.32
CA GLY A 183 18.07 3.03 -0.57
C GLY A 183 18.42 4.13 0.43
N GLY A 184 19.39 3.83 1.29
CA GLY A 184 19.82 4.69 2.37
C GLY A 184 20.40 5.98 1.78
N VAL A 185 19.81 7.11 2.16
CA VAL A 185 20.50 8.40 2.06
C VAL A 185 21.75 8.26 2.94
N PRO A 186 22.99 8.43 2.42
CA PRO A 186 24.19 8.24 3.22
C PRO A 186 24.21 9.22 4.39
N SER A 187 24.35 8.68 5.62
CA SER A 187 24.67 9.47 6.80
C SER A 187 26.00 10.19 6.53
N PRO A 188 26.13 11.51 6.78
CA PRO A 188 27.23 12.32 6.23
C PRO A 188 28.65 11.99 6.75
N GLU A 189 28.78 11.07 7.72
CA GLU A 189 30.00 10.89 8.53
C GLU A 189 30.25 9.42 8.92
N ILE A 190 29.88 8.46 8.06
CA ILE A 190 30.24 7.05 8.28
C ILE A 190 31.75 6.87 8.05
N ARG A 191 32.42 6.32 9.06
CA ARG A 191 33.84 5.95 9.01
C ARG A 191 33.98 4.49 8.60
N GLU A 192 34.98 4.20 7.80
CA GLU A 192 35.21 2.86 7.25
C GLU A 192 36.63 2.41 7.54
N TYR A 193 36.84 1.09 7.50
CA TYR A 193 38.15 0.48 7.36
C TYR A 193 38.19 -0.36 6.07
N ALA A 194 39.40 -0.60 5.56
CA ALA A 194 39.59 -1.41 4.36
C ALA A 194 39.94 -2.86 4.76
N ASN A 195 39.06 -3.81 4.41
CA ASN A 195 39.35 -5.23 4.49
C ASN A 195 39.74 -5.74 3.09
N GLY A 196 41.04 -5.67 2.77
CA GLY A 196 41.51 -5.88 1.40
C GLY A 196 40.97 -4.81 0.45
N SER A 197 40.19 -5.21 -0.56
CA SER A 197 39.53 -4.30 -1.51
C SER A 197 38.08 -3.96 -1.13
N VAL A 198 37.61 -4.33 0.06
CA VAL A 198 36.24 -4.06 0.51
C VAL A 198 36.24 -2.99 1.59
N CYS A 199 35.44 -1.94 1.41
CA CYS A 199 35.17 -0.92 2.42
C CYS A 199 34.08 -1.43 3.38
N VAL A 200 34.41 -1.49 4.66
CA VAL A 200 33.50 -1.95 5.71
C VAL A 200 33.34 -0.84 6.75
N GLU A 201 32.11 -0.60 7.18
CA GLU A 201 31.80 0.44 8.16
C GLU A 201 32.34 0.08 9.55
N CYS A 202 32.85 1.08 10.27
CA CYS A 202 33.20 0.93 11.69
C CYS A 202 31.93 0.77 12.54
N ASP A 203 32.08 0.16 13.72
CA ASP A 203 30.97 0.08 14.68
C ASP A 203 30.48 1.47 15.10
N ALA A 204 29.18 1.61 15.29
CA ALA A 204 28.56 2.88 15.69
C ALA A 204 29.05 3.40 17.06
N GLN A 205 29.64 2.52 17.88
CA GLN A 205 30.24 2.86 19.17
C GLN A 205 31.69 3.36 19.07
N CYS A 206 32.31 3.40 17.89
CA CYS A 206 33.65 3.95 17.71
C CYS A 206 33.62 5.49 17.69
N ASP A 207 34.41 6.11 18.55
CA ASP A 207 34.63 7.56 18.55
C ASP A 207 35.38 7.97 17.29
N ARG A 208 35.02 9.13 16.75
CA ARG A 208 35.58 9.58 15.48
C ARG A 208 37.00 10.07 15.70
N ALA A 209 37.93 9.42 15.03
CA ALA A 209 39.31 9.84 14.96
C ALA A 209 39.48 11.16 14.17
N ASP A 210 40.48 11.94 14.57
CA ASP A 210 40.97 13.14 13.91
C ASP A 210 41.61 12.80 12.54
N GLU A 211 41.94 13.83 11.73
CA GLU A 211 42.31 13.69 10.30
C GLU A 211 43.51 12.76 9.99
N GLU A 212 44.29 12.34 11.00
CA GLU A 212 45.46 11.46 10.84
C GLU A 212 45.29 10.05 11.43
N SER A 213 44.24 9.79 12.23
CA SER A 213 44.03 8.47 12.85
C SER A 213 42.86 7.71 12.21
N LEU A 214 42.93 6.38 12.27
CA LEU A 214 41.84 5.51 11.84
C LEU A 214 40.77 5.46 12.94
N THR A 215 39.50 5.27 12.58
CA THR A 215 38.42 5.16 13.57
C THR A 215 38.31 3.74 14.14
N CYS A 216 38.52 2.73 13.29
CA CYS A 216 38.56 1.33 13.65
C CYS A 216 39.59 0.59 12.78
N ASN A 217 40.05 -0.57 13.25
CA ASN A 217 40.95 -1.47 12.52
C ASN A 217 40.28 -2.79 12.10
N GLY A 218 39.00 -2.95 12.40
CA GLY A 218 38.24 -4.18 12.17
C GLY A 218 36.74 -3.97 12.43
N PRO A 219 35.92 -4.99 12.17
CA PRO A 219 34.49 -4.93 12.41
C PRO A 219 34.18 -5.11 13.91
N GLY A 220 33.06 -4.55 14.37
CA GLY A 220 32.60 -4.73 15.75
C GLY A 220 33.20 -3.74 16.76
N PRO A 221 32.61 -3.67 17.97
CA PRO A 221 32.89 -2.66 18.98
C PRO A 221 34.25 -2.85 19.68
N GLU A 222 34.89 -4.00 19.56
CA GLU A 222 36.21 -4.29 20.13
C GLU A 222 37.38 -3.72 19.32
N ASN A 223 37.12 -3.43 18.04
CA ASN A 223 38.11 -2.96 17.08
C ASN A 223 38.09 -1.44 16.90
N CYS A 224 37.38 -0.73 17.78
CA CYS A 224 37.42 0.72 17.85
C CYS A 224 38.77 1.19 18.44
N ILE A 225 39.37 2.22 17.83
CA ILE A 225 40.58 2.83 18.41
C ILE A 225 40.24 3.57 19.72
N LYS A 226 39.06 4.19 19.76
CA LYS A 226 38.52 4.85 20.94
C LYS A 226 36.99 4.66 20.98
N CYS A 227 36.43 4.49 22.17
CA CYS A 227 34.97 4.34 22.34
C CYS A 227 34.28 5.70 22.42
N LEU A 228 33.13 5.82 21.75
CA LEU A 228 32.29 7.02 21.73
C LEU A 228 31.66 7.31 23.10
N HIS A 229 31.20 6.25 23.78
CA HIS A 229 30.53 6.33 25.07
C HIS A 229 31.37 5.66 26.17
N PHE A 230 31.15 4.37 26.42
CA PHE A 230 31.82 3.61 27.47
C PHE A 230 32.55 2.39 26.91
N LYS A 231 33.45 1.82 27.71
CA LYS A 231 34.18 0.60 27.38
C LYS A 231 33.92 -0.47 28.43
N ASP A 232 33.32 -1.59 28.04
CA ASP A 232 33.16 -2.76 28.90
C ASP A 232 34.09 -3.90 28.46
N GLY A 233 35.20 -4.06 29.20
CA GLY A 233 36.26 -4.99 28.82
C GLY A 233 36.88 -4.59 27.47
N PRO A 234 36.89 -5.48 26.46
CA PRO A 234 37.40 -5.11 25.13
C PRO A 234 36.40 -4.30 24.29
N ASN A 235 35.10 -4.30 24.62
CA ASN A 235 34.05 -3.79 23.73
C ASN A 235 33.62 -2.36 24.08
N CYS A 236 33.43 -1.51 23.08
CA CYS A 236 32.72 -0.25 23.25
C CYS A 236 31.20 -0.46 23.39
N VAL A 237 30.58 0.21 24.35
CA VAL A 237 29.15 0.08 24.65
C VAL A 237 28.50 1.45 24.87
N GLU A 238 27.23 1.57 24.51
CA GLU A 238 26.47 2.82 24.69
C GLU A 238 26.25 3.15 26.17
N LYS A 239 26.08 2.11 27.01
CA LYS A 239 25.92 2.18 28.47
C LYS A 239 26.53 0.95 29.12
N CYS A 240 27.03 1.09 30.35
CA CYS A 240 27.47 -0.06 31.12
C CYS A 240 26.29 -1.00 31.45
N PRO A 241 26.52 -2.33 31.50
CA PRO A 241 25.49 -3.32 31.84
C PRO A 241 24.72 -3.00 33.12
N ASP A 242 23.40 -2.86 33.00
CA ASP A 242 22.49 -2.57 34.11
C ASP A 242 21.36 -3.59 34.13
N GLY A 243 21.56 -4.71 34.83
CA GLY A 243 20.55 -5.76 35.00
C GLY A 243 20.52 -6.81 33.89
N LEU A 244 21.67 -7.09 33.25
CA LEU A 244 21.77 -8.19 32.28
C LEU A 244 21.79 -9.55 33.00
N GLN A 245 21.06 -10.53 32.49
CA GLN A 245 21.05 -11.89 33.05
C GLN A 245 22.40 -12.57 32.79
N GLY A 246 23.21 -12.75 33.85
CA GLY A 246 24.43 -13.56 33.82
C GLY A 246 24.14 -15.04 34.09
N ALA A 247 25.22 -15.84 34.15
CA ALA A 247 25.13 -17.29 34.37
C ALA A 247 24.47 -17.68 35.70
N ASN A 248 24.79 -16.95 36.79
CA ASN A 248 24.30 -17.25 38.13
C ASN A 248 23.53 -16.09 38.79
N SER A 249 23.67 -14.86 38.28
CA SER A 249 23.05 -13.66 38.85
C SER A 249 22.94 -12.55 37.80
N PHE A 250 22.19 -11.49 38.12
CA PHE A 250 22.17 -10.27 37.31
C PHE A 250 23.51 -9.53 37.39
N ILE A 251 23.98 -9.04 36.25
CA ILE A 251 25.22 -8.29 36.09
C ILE A 251 24.88 -6.80 36.11
N PHE A 252 25.46 -6.10 37.08
CA PHE A 252 25.41 -4.66 37.20
C PHE A 252 26.82 -4.10 37.17
N LYS A 253 27.04 -3.06 36.37
CA LYS A 253 28.30 -2.34 36.25
C LYS A 253 28.04 -0.84 36.30
N TYR A 254 28.99 -0.10 36.86
CA TYR A 254 29.01 1.35 36.85
C TYR A 254 30.15 1.85 35.97
N ALA A 255 30.05 3.11 35.51
CA ALA A 255 31.12 3.76 34.76
C ALA A 255 32.00 4.59 35.69
N GLU A 256 33.32 4.49 35.56
CA GLU A 256 34.27 5.37 36.24
C GLU A 256 34.54 6.64 35.39
N ALA A 257 35.33 7.59 35.90
CA ALA A 257 35.64 8.86 35.25
C ALA A 257 36.38 8.72 33.90
N ASN A 258 37.01 7.57 33.65
CA ASN A 258 37.65 7.22 32.38
C ASN A 258 36.68 6.56 31.37
N ASN A 259 35.39 6.49 31.69
CA ASN A 259 34.34 5.81 30.93
C ASN A 259 34.52 4.28 30.79
N GLU A 260 35.31 3.64 31.65
CA GLU A 260 35.38 2.18 31.72
C GLU A 260 34.31 1.62 32.66
N CYS A 261 33.74 0.48 32.28
CA CYS A 261 32.70 -0.20 33.05
C CYS A 261 33.31 -1.19 34.05
N HIS A 262 32.98 -1.02 35.33
CA HIS A 262 33.45 -1.86 36.42
C HIS A 262 32.28 -2.56 37.13
N PRO A 263 32.47 -3.79 37.63
CA PRO A 263 31.41 -4.52 38.34
C PRO A 263 31.00 -3.80 39.62
N CYS A 264 29.68 -3.77 39.87
CA CYS A 264 29.13 -3.36 41.14
C CYS A 264 29.53 -4.31 42.28
N HIS A 265 29.40 -3.83 43.52
CA HIS A 265 29.52 -4.68 44.69
C HIS A 265 28.51 -5.86 44.62
N ALA A 266 28.92 -7.06 45.04
CA ALA A 266 28.11 -8.29 44.90
C ALA A 266 26.73 -8.22 45.58
N ASN A 267 26.58 -7.36 46.58
CA ASN A 267 25.32 -7.14 47.31
C ASN A 267 24.38 -6.10 46.66
N CYS A 268 24.83 -5.37 45.63
CA CYS A 268 23.99 -4.42 44.91
C CYS A 268 23.09 -5.17 43.90
N THR A 269 21.90 -5.60 44.34
CA THR A 269 20.97 -6.38 43.51
C THR A 269 20.10 -5.55 42.57
N GLN A 270 20.17 -4.22 42.66
CA GLN A 270 19.37 -3.27 41.88
C GLN A 270 20.22 -2.22 41.15
N GLY A 271 21.51 -2.50 40.96
CA GLY A 271 22.46 -1.56 40.36
C GLY A 271 23.26 -0.74 41.38
N CYS A 272 24.26 -0.02 40.89
CA CYS A 272 25.13 0.83 41.69
C CYS A 272 25.61 2.05 40.89
N ILE A 273 26.10 3.07 41.58
CA ILE A 273 26.78 4.23 40.98
C ILE A 273 28.29 4.24 41.26
N GLY A 274 28.80 3.24 41.99
CA GLY A 274 30.18 3.18 42.45
C GLY A 274 30.54 1.80 43.04
N PRO A 275 31.80 1.60 43.44
CA PRO A 275 32.31 0.29 43.86
C PRO A 275 31.87 -0.12 45.28
N ARG A 276 31.45 0.82 46.13
CA ARG A 276 31.21 0.55 47.55
C ARG A 276 29.76 0.15 47.80
N LEU A 277 29.51 -0.50 48.93
CA LEU A 277 28.17 -0.91 49.34
C LEU A 277 27.21 0.29 49.54
N GLN A 278 27.75 1.46 49.91
CA GLN A 278 26.94 2.68 50.02
C GLN A 278 26.44 3.21 48.67
N ASP A 279 27.06 2.78 47.57
CA ASP A 279 26.75 3.24 46.22
C ASP A 279 25.66 2.39 45.55
N CYS A 280 25.06 1.41 46.25
CA CYS A 280 23.98 0.59 45.72
C CYS A 280 22.69 1.42 45.55
N ILE A 281 22.07 1.31 44.38
CA ILE A 281 20.77 1.94 44.08
C ILE A 281 19.69 1.19 44.87
N GLY A 282 18.82 1.92 45.58
CA GLY A 282 17.73 1.35 46.38
C GLY A 282 17.99 1.24 47.89
N TRP A 283 19.13 1.76 48.39
CA TRP A 283 19.37 1.94 49.83
C TRP A 283 18.85 3.28 50.41
N MET A 284 18.32 4.18 49.59
CA MET A 284 17.63 5.41 50.03
C MET A 284 16.16 5.44 49.60
N ASP A 285 15.31 5.59 50.61
CA ASP A 285 13.90 5.97 50.66
C ASP A 285 12.85 5.18 49.84
N ARG A 286 12.24 4.20 50.52
CA ARG A 286 10.86 3.83 50.26
C ARG A 286 9.92 4.78 51.03
N THR A 287 9.15 5.55 50.27
CA THR A 287 7.81 6.19 50.48
C THR A 287 7.73 7.73 50.42
N PRO A 288 6.65 8.31 49.81
CA PRO A 288 5.28 7.75 49.72
C PRO A 288 4.78 7.45 48.30
N LEU A 289 4.60 6.16 48.04
CA LEU A 289 3.94 5.57 46.85
C LEU A 289 2.41 5.78 46.81
N ILE A 290 1.82 6.48 47.79
CA ILE A 290 0.35 6.60 47.89
C ILE A 290 -0.18 7.77 47.05
N ALA A 291 0.60 8.85 46.89
CA ALA A 291 0.17 10.00 46.08
C ALA A 291 0.25 9.75 44.56
N ALA A 292 1.25 9.00 44.10
CA ALA A 292 1.42 8.66 42.68
C ALA A 292 0.39 7.61 42.19
N GLY A 293 -0.06 6.71 43.06
CA GLY A 293 -1.03 5.67 42.72
C GLY A 293 -2.42 6.21 42.40
N VAL A 294 -2.89 7.23 43.12
CA VAL A 294 -4.23 7.82 42.89
C VAL A 294 -4.26 8.62 41.59
N ILE A 295 -3.22 9.42 41.33
CA ILE A 295 -3.10 10.21 40.09
C ILE A 295 -2.90 9.28 38.89
N GLY A 296 -2.06 8.25 39.03
CA GLY A 296 -1.87 7.23 37.99
C GLY A 296 -3.13 6.42 37.72
N GLY A 297 -3.88 6.03 38.76
CA GLY A 297 -5.15 5.33 38.62
C GLY A 297 -6.20 6.16 37.89
N LEU A 298 -6.38 7.43 38.27
CA LEU A 298 -7.30 8.35 37.58
C LEU A 298 -6.90 8.58 36.12
N PHE A 299 -5.59 8.71 35.84
CA PHE A 299 -5.09 8.87 34.47
C PHE A 299 -5.34 7.63 33.61
N MET A 300 -5.16 6.43 34.16
CA MET A 300 -5.44 5.17 33.44
C MET A 300 -6.93 4.98 33.15
N VAL A 301 -7.82 5.38 34.07
CA VAL A 301 -9.26 5.35 33.83
C VAL A 301 -9.64 6.32 32.70
N VAL A 302 -9.09 7.54 32.70
CA VAL A 302 -9.32 8.51 31.62
C VAL A 302 -8.81 7.98 30.27
N ILE A 303 -7.63 7.37 30.22
CA ILE A 303 -7.10 6.73 29.01
C ILE A 303 -8.01 5.59 28.54
N MET A 304 -8.50 4.74 29.44
CA MET A 304 -9.43 3.66 29.08
C MET A 304 -10.75 4.21 28.50
N VAL A 305 -11.30 5.27 29.09
CA VAL A 305 -12.51 5.92 28.59
C VAL A 305 -12.26 6.57 27.22
N LEU A 306 -11.14 7.27 27.04
CA LEU A 306 -10.78 7.90 25.76
C LEU A 306 -10.51 6.86 24.66
N THR A 307 -9.80 5.78 24.96
CA THR A 307 -9.53 4.70 24.01
C THR A 307 -10.81 3.95 23.63
N ALA A 308 -11.70 3.70 24.59
CA ALA A 308 -13.03 3.15 24.32
C ALA A 308 -13.86 4.11 23.45
N ALA A 309 -13.90 5.41 23.78
CA ALA A 309 -14.62 6.42 23.01
C ALA A 309 -14.08 6.55 21.58
N VAL A 310 -12.76 6.57 21.39
CA VAL A 310 -12.13 6.59 20.07
C VAL A 310 -12.43 5.30 19.30
N SER A 311 -12.37 4.14 19.95
CA SER A 311 -12.69 2.86 19.32
C SER A 311 -14.15 2.76 18.92
N MET A 312 -15.08 3.22 19.75
CA MET A 312 -16.51 3.32 19.43
C MET A 312 -16.76 4.31 18.30
N ARG A 313 -16.11 5.48 18.31
CA ARG A 313 -16.16 6.44 17.20
C ARG A 313 -15.63 5.83 15.90
N ARG A 314 -14.47 5.15 15.92
CA ARG A 314 -13.90 4.47 14.75
C ARG A 314 -14.84 3.38 14.22
N LYS A 315 -15.43 2.55 15.09
CA LYS A 315 -16.44 1.54 14.71
C LYS A 315 -17.68 2.19 14.08
N ASN A 316 -18.20 3.25 14.69
CA ASN A 316 -19.36 3.99 14.17
C ASN A 316 -19.06 4.68 12.83
N ILE A 317 -17.86 5.25 12.66
CA ILE A 317 -17.41 5.85 11.40
C ILE A 317 -17.27 4.77 10.32
N LYS A 318 -16.63 3.63 10.62
CA LYS A 318 -16.51 2.51 9.67
C LYS A 318 -17.88 2.01 9.24
N LYS A 319 -18.82 1.82 10.18
CA LYS A 319 -20.21 1.44 9.91
C LYS A 319 -20.91 2.47 9.02
N LYS A 320 -20.85 3.76 9.35
CA LYS A 320 -21.46 4.84 8.55
C LYS A 320 -20.85 4.95 7.14
N ARG A 321 -19.52 4.81 7.01
CA ARG A 321 -18.83 4.85 5.71
C ARG A 321 -19.17 3.64 4.85
N ALA A 322 -19.18 2.44 5.41
CA ALA A 322 -19.59 1.23 4.68
C ALA A 322 -21.05 1.30 4.24
N LEU A 323 -21.94 1.73 5.14
CA LEU A 323 -23.36 1.91 4.84
C LEU A 323 -23.58 2.90 3.69
N ARG A 324 -22.86 4.03 3.70
CA ARG A 324 -22.89 5.00 2.59
C ARG A 324 -22.36 4.41 1.30
N ARG A 325 -21.16 3.81 1.28
CA ARG A 325 -20.58 3.18 0.07
C ARG A 325 -21.55 2.24 -0.65
N PHE A 326 -22.38 1.49 0.08
CA PHE A 326 -23.29 0.51 -0.50
C PHE A 326 -24.71 1.04 -0.75
N LEU A 327 -25.21 2.01 0.02
CA LEU A 327 -26.58 2.53 -0.12
C LEU A 327 -26.66 3.87 -0.85
N GLU A 328 -25.59 4.67 -0.81
CA GLU A 328 -25.44 6.00 -1.40
C GLU A 328 -24.13 6.01 -2.20
N THR A 329 -24.15 5.57 -3.46
CA THR A 329 -23.09 5.98 -4.39
C THR A 329 -23.39 7.41 -4.85
N GLU A 330 -23.38 8.36 -3.92
CA GLU A 330 -23.17 9.75 -4.31
C GLU A 330 -21.70 9.91 -4.68
N LEU A 331 -21.46 10.35 -5.92
CA LEU A 331 -20.23 10.96 -6.45
C LEU A 331 -18.95 10.70 -5.64
N VAL A 332 -18.25 9.62 -5.97
CA VAL A 332 -16.79 9.70 -6.01
C VAL A 332 -16.43 9.34 -7.43
N GLU A 333 -16.17 10.34 -8.27
CA GLU A 333 -15.38 10.15 -9.47
C GLU A 333 -13.96 9.78 -9.02
N PRO A 334 -13.46 8.56 -9.25
CA PRO A 334 -12.04 8.44 -9.54
C PRO A 334 -11.88 8.89 -10.99
N LEU A 335 -11.15 9.99 -11.21
CA LEU A 335 -10.63 10.32 -12.53
C LEU A 335 -9.88 9.07 -13.04
N THR A 336 -10.46 8.36 -14.00
CA THR A 336 -9.68 7.50 -14.89
C THR A 336 -8.81 8.44 -15.73
N PRO A 337 -7.55 8.08 -16.07
CA PRO A 337 -6.70 8.92 -16.92
C PRO A 337 -7.26 9.14 -18.34
N SER A 338 -8.42 8.54 -18.65
CA SER A 338 -9.03 8.48 -19.97
C SER A 338 -10.36 9.24 -20.07
N GLY A 339 -10.86 9.85 -18.98
CA GLY A 339 -12.07 10.70 -19.03
C GLY A 339 -13.36 9.98 -19.45
N THR A 340 -13.37 8.65 -19.48
CA THR A 340 -14.57 7.87 -19.80
C THR A 340 -15.29 7.48 -18.52
N ALA A 341 -16.57 7.85 -18.43
CA ALA A 341 -17.45 7.40 -17.36
C ALA A 341 -17.51 5.87 -17.33
N PRO A 342 -17.30 5.22 -16.17
CA PRO A 342 -17.43 3.78 -16.08
C PRO A 342 -18.88 3.38 -16.39
N ASN A 343 -19.01 2.27 -17.10
CA ASN A 343 -20.26 1.67 -17.57
C ASN A 343 -21.29 1.66 -16.41
N GLN A 344 -22.33 2.50 -16.50
CA GLN A 344 -23.18 2.88 -15.35
C GLN A 344 -24.04 1.74 -14.74
N ALA A 345 -24.11 0.57 -15.37
CA ALA A 345 -24.86 -0.57 -14.86
C ALA A 345 -23.92 -1.73 -14.46
N GLN A 346 -23.09 -1.53 -13.44
CA GLN A 346 -22.33 -2.63 -12.84
C GLN A 346 -23.27 -3.43 -11.93
N LEU A 347 -24.06 -4.34 -12.52
CA LEU A 347 -24.93 -5.26 -11.77
C LEU A 347 -24.07 -6.08 -10.80
N ARG A 348 -24.30 -5.92 -9.49
CA ARG A 348 -23.57 -6.67 -8.47
C ARG A 348 -24.19 -8.05 -8.26
N ILE A 349 -23.42 -9.11 -8.54
CA ILE A 349 -23.82 -10.48 -8.21
C ILE A 349 -23.45 -10.76 -6.75
N LEU A 350 -24.45 -11.11 -5.95
CA LEU A 350 -24.33 -11.43 -4.52
C LEU A 350 -24.33 -12.94 -4.31
N LYS A 351 -23.45 -13.44 -3.45
CA LYS A 351 -23.46 -14.85 -3.05
C LYS A 351 -24.61 -15.09 -2.06
N GLU A 352 -25.19 -16.28 -2.11
CA GLU A 352 -26.24 -16.68 -1.15
C GLU A 352 -25.74 -16.61 0.30
N THR A 353 -24.46 -16.91 0.53
CA THR A 353 -23.80 -16.83 1.84
C THR A 353 -23.72 -15.41 2.43
N GLU A 354 -23.82 -14.37 1.60
CA GLU A 354 -23.84 -12.97 2.04
C GLU A 354 -25.23 -12.54 2.52
N LEU A 355 -26.27 -13.31 2.24
CA LEU A 355 -27.67 -12.96 2.48
C LEU A 355 -28.29 -13.82 3.57
N LYS A 356 -28.88 -13.18 4.56
CA LYS A 356 -29.69 -13.84 5.59
C LYS A 356 -31.12 -13.35 5.56
N ARG A 357 -32.05 -14.25 5.26
CA ARG A 357 -33.49 -14.00 5.35
C ARG A 357 -33.93 -13.98 6.82
N VAL A 358 -34.80 -13.03 7.18
CA VAL A 358 -35.26 -12.83 8.57
C VAL A 358 -36.76 -13.05 8.71
N LYS A 359 -37.59 -12.30 7.98
CA LYS A 359 -39.06 -12.37 8.07
C LYS A 359 -39.69 -12.06 6.71
N ILE A 360 -40.79 -12.72 6.36
CA ILE A 360 -41.60 -12.35 5.19
C ILE A 360 -42.25 -10.97 5.42
N LEU A 361 -42.11 -10.08 4.45
CA LEU A 361 -42.76 -8.76 4.42
C LEU A 361 -44.04 -8.79 3.58
N GLY A 362 -44.06 -9.57 2.51
CA GLY A 362 -45.23 -9.72 1.64
C GLY A 362 -45.02 -10.82 0.60
N SER A 363 -46.11 -11.32 0.03
CA SER A 363 -46.11 -12.29 -1.06
C SER A 363 -47.18 -11.91 -2.07
N GLY A 364 -46.92 -12.12 -3.36
CA GLY A 364 -47.85 -11.81 -4.44
C GLY A 364 -47.46 -12.48 -5.75
N ALA A 365 -48.10 -12.05 -6.84
CA ALA A 365 -47.90 -12.62 -8.18
C ALA A 365 -46.44 -12.59 -8.66
N PHE A 366 -45.67 -11.58 -8.22
CA PHE A 366 -44.29 -11.35 -8.60
C PHE A 366 -43.26 -11.94 -7.63
N GLY A 367 -43.70 -12.82 -6.72
CA GLY A 367 -42.84 -13.51 -5.77
C GLY A 367 -43.01 -13.07 -4.32
N THR A 368 -42.06 -13.47 -3.48
CA THR A 368 -42.11 -13.27 -2.04
C THR A 368 -40.97 -12.35 -1.58
N VAL A 369 -41.32 -11.32 -0.82
CA VAL A 369 -40.37 -10.33 -0.29
C VAL A 369 -40.05 -10.65 1.17
N TYR A 370 -38.77 -10.78 1.47
CA TYR A 370 -38.25 -10.98 2.81
C TYR A 370 -37.53 -9.74 3.31
N ARG A 371 -37.73 -9.40 4.57
CA ARG A 371 -36.77 -8.63 5.35
C ARG A 371 -35.52 -9.48 5.51
N GLY A 372 -34.37 -8.93 5.16
CA GLY A 372 -33.10 -9.63 5.20
C GLY A 372 -31.96 -8.78 5.75
N ILE A 373 -30.82 -9.43 5.91
CA ILE A 373 -29.54 -8.83 6.26
C ILE A 373 -28.54 -9.24 5.19
N TRP A 374 -27.89 -8.26 4.58
CA TRP A 374 -26.76 -8.46 3.70
C TRP A 374 -25.45 -8.14 4.45
N VAL A 375 -24.50 -9.05 4.38
CA VAL A 375 -23.13 -8.89 4.91
C VAL A 375 -22.16 -9.06 3.76
N PRO A 376 -21.62 -7.96 3.20
CA PRO A 376 -20.67 -8.04 2.10
C PRO A 376 -19.43 -8.85 2.47
N GLU A 377 -18.91 -9.62 1.52
CA GLU A 377 -17.69 -10.43 1.72
C GLU A 377 -16.50 -9.56 2.17
N GLY A 378 -15.81 -9.97 3.23
CA GLY A 378 -14.69 -9.21 3.82
C GLY A 378 -15.10 -8.01 4.69
N GLU A 379 -16.39 -7.69 4.81
CA GLU A 379 -16.90 -6.64 5.69
C GLU A 379 -17.64 -7.22 6.90
N THR A 380 -17.58 -6.53 8.04
CA THR A 380 -18.28 -6.93 9.28
C THR A 380 -19.61 -6.19 9.47
N VAL A 381 -20.01 -5.38 8.50
CA VAL A 381 -21.17 -4.50 8.57
C VAL A 381 -22.41 -5.22 8.06
N LYS A 382 -23.45 -5.26 8.90
CA LYS A 382 -24.78 -5.81 8.58
C LYS A 382 -25.66 -4.73 7.99
N ILE A 383 -26.14 -4.94 6.76
CA ILE A 383 -26.97 -3.99 6.02
C ILE A 383 -28.41 -4.54 5.95
N PRO A 384 -29.43 -3.82 6.45
CA PRO A 384 -30.81 -4.25 6.31
C PRO A 384 -31.27 -4.10 4.85
N VAL A 385 -31.81 -5.18 4.30
CA VAL A 385 -32.23 -5.27 2.89
C VAL A 385 -33.63 -5.86 2.75
N ALA A 386 -34.27 -5.58 1.62
CA ALA A 386 -35.44 -6.32 1.16
C ALA A 386 -34.99 -7.29 0.07
N ILE A 387 -35.28 -8.57 0.25
CA ILE A 387 -34.90 -9.66 -0.65
C ILE A 387 -36.17 -10.18 -1.30
N LYS A 388 -36.38 -9.83 -2.58
CA LYS A 388 -37.51 -10.32 -3.37
C LYS A 388 -37.07 -11.58 -4.12
N ILE A 389 -37.64 -12.71 -3.74
CA ILE A 389 -37.45 -13.98 -4.45
C ILE A 389 -38.50 -14.02 -5.54
N LEU A 390 -38.07 -14.09 -6.80
CA LEU A 390 -38.96 -14.23 -7.93
C LEU A 390 -39.46 -15.69 -8.01
N ASN A 391 -40.73 -15.88 -8.34
CA ASN A 391 -41.30 -17.23 -8.47
C ASN A 391 -40.73 -17.88 -9.73
N GLU A 392 -40.37 -19.17 -9.66
CA GLU A 392 -39.88 -19.92 -10.83
C GLU A 392 -40.94 -19.95 -11.93
N ALA A 393 -40.72 -19.19 -13.00
CA ALA A 393 -41.37 -19.44 -14.27
C ALA A 393 -40.44 -20.33 -15.11
N THR A 394 -40.68 -21.64 -15.10
CA THR A 394 -40.05 -22.57 -16.05
C THR A 394 -40.32 -22.09 -17.49
N GLY A 395 -39.31 -21.54 -18.18
CA GLY A 395 -39.37 -21.15 -19.60
C GLY A 395 -38.73 -19.80 -19.97
N PRO A 396 -39.02 -19.25 -21.17
CA PRO A 396 -38.45 -18.00 -21.74
C PRO A 396 -38.63 -16.72 -20.89
N LYS A 397 -39.33 -16.81 -19.75
CA LYS A 397 -39.60 -15.73 -18.80
C LYS A 397 -38.41 -15.37 -17.91
N ALA A 398 -37.44 -16.28 -17.72
CA ALA A 398 -36.21 -16.01 -16.96
C ALA A 398 -35.36 -14.88 -17.58
N ASN A 399 -35.39 -14.72 -18.91
CA ASN A 399 -34.70 -13.64 -19.61
C ASN A 399 -35.38 -12.27 -19.37
N VAL A 400 -36.70 -12.24 -19.21
CA VAL A 400 -37.45 -11.01 -18.91
C VAL A 400 -37.15 -10.56 -17.47
N GLU A 401 -37.15 -11.47 -16.52
CA GLU A 401 -36.84 -11.18 -15.11
C GLU A 401 -35.38 -10.74 -14.89
N PHE A 402 -34.44 -11.26 -15.68
CA PHE A 402 -33.06 -10.78 -15.69
C PHE A 402 -32.92 -9.38 -16.33
N MET A 403 -33.70 -9.09 -17.39
CA MET A 403 -33.78 -7.75 -17.98
C MET A 403 -34.36 -6.72 -17.01
N ASP A 404 -35.37 -7.09 -16.21
CA ASP A 404 -35.93 -6.23 -15.17
C ASP A 404 -34.86 -5.86 -14.13
N ALA A 405 -34.00 -6.82 -13.76
CA ALA A 405 -32.87 -6.58 -12.86
C ALA A 405 -31.84 -5.62 -13.48
N LEU A 406 -31.58 -5.72 -14.79
CA LEU A 406 -30.70 -4.80 -15.52
C LEU A 406 -31.30 -3.39 -15.60
N ILE A 407 -32.61 -3.27 -15.85
CA ILE A 407 -33.31 -1.98 -15.84
C ILE A 407 -33.17 -1.36 -14.45
N MET A 408 -33.54 -2.08 -13.38
CA MET A 408 -33.43 -1.59 -12.01
C MET A 408 -31.99 -1.23 -11.60
N ALA A 409 -30.98 -1.93 -12.12
CA ALA A 409 -29.57 -1.62 -11.88
C ALA A 409 -29.09 -0.35 -12.60
N SER A 410 -29.72 0.02 -13.71
CA SER A 410 -29.35 1.20 -14.52
C SER A 410 -30.08 2.49 -14.12
N MET A 411 -30.99 2.41 -13.14
CA MET A 411 -31.75 3.55 -12.65
C MET A 411 -31.16 4.10 -11.35
N GLU A 412 -30.88 5.40 -11.34
CA GLU A 412 -30.39 6.10 -10.14
C GLU A 412 -31.13 7.41 -9.97
N HIS A 413 -32.05 7.46 -8.99
CA HIS A 413 -32.83 8.66 -8.67
C HIS A 413 -33.23 8.65 -7.18
N PRO A 414 -33.24 9.82 -6.48
CA PRO A 414 -33.54 9.91 -5.04
C PRO A 414 -34.92 9.35 -4.66
N HIS A 415 -35.88 9.38 -5.58
CA HIS A 415 -37.26 8.91 -5.38
C HIS A 415 -37.57 7.58 -6.08
N LEU A 416 -36.54 6.85 -6.54
CA LEU A 416 -36.67 5.45 -6.96
C LEU A 416 -35.94 4.53 -5.95
N VAL A 417 -36.46 3.31 -5.77
CA VAL A 417 -35.79 2.26 -5.00
C VAL A 417 -34.61 1.74 -5.80
N ARG A 418 -33.45 1.67 -5.14
CA ARG A 418 -32.20 1.23 -5.75
C ARG A 418 -32.01 -0.28 -5.59
N LEU A 419 -31.63 -0.94 -6.66
CA LEU A 419 -31.13 -2.32 -6.62
C LEU A 419 -29.68 -2.32 -6.10
N LEU A 420 -29.43 -3.07 -5.04
CA LEU A 420 -28.11 -3.22 -4.43
C LEU A 420 -27.33 -4.39 -5.04
N GLY A 421 -28.05 -5.40 -5.53
CA GLY A 421 -27.48 -6.55 -6.23
C GLY A 421 -28.51 -7.64 -6.51
N VAL A 422 -28.05 -8.70 -7.16
CA VAL A 422 -28.84 -9.87 -7.55
C VAL A 422 -28.15 -11.13 -7.06
N CYS A 423 -28.89 -12.05 -6.46
CA CYS A 423 -28.41 -13.41 -6.18
C CYS A 423 -29.04 -14.39 -7.18
N LEU A 424 -28.23 -15.28 -7.75
CA LEU A 424 -28.64 -16.17 -8.86
C LEU A 424 -28.85 -17.64 -8.44
N SER A 425 -28.85 -17.97 -7.15
CA SER A 425 -28.89 -19.36 -6.67
C SER A 425 -29.84 -19.54 -5.48
N PRO A 426 -30.70 -20.58 -5.44
CA PRO A 426 -31.17 -21.42 -6.56
C PRO A 426 -32.25 -20.74 -7.43
N THR A 427 -32.83 -19.63 -6.95
CA THR A 427 -33.79 -18.77 -7.65
C THR A 427 -33.25 -17.34 -7.74
N ILE A 428 -33.71 -16.55 -8.70
CA ILE A 428 -33.29 -15.14 -8.83
C ILE A 428 -33.85 -14.34 -7.65
N GLN A 429 -32.97 -13.68 -6.92
CA GLN A 429 -33.32 -12.81 -5.80
C GLN A 429 -32.85 -11.38 -6.09
N LEU A 430 -33.79 -10.44 -6.05
CA LEU A 430 -33.49 -9.01 -6.16
C LEU A 430 -33.29 -8.42 -4.76
N VAL A 431 -32.13 -7.81 -4.53
CA VAL A 431 -31.77 -7.24 -3.23
C VAL A 431 -31.81 -5.73 -3.31
N THR A 432 -32.73 -5.11 -2.58
CA THR A 432 -32.90 -3.65 -2.51
C THR A 432 -32.73 -3.14 -1.09
N GLN A 433 -32.60 -1.83 -0.94
CA GLN A 433 -32.59 -1.19 0.38
C GLN A 433 -33.93 -1.41 1.10
N LEU A 434 -33.89 -1.85 2.36
CA LEU A 434 -35.10 -1.96 3.17
C LEU A 434 -35.64 -0.56 3.54
N MET A 435 -36.90 -0.31 3.24
CA MET A 435 -37.61 0.89 3.71
C MET A 435 -38.29 0.60 5.05
N PRO A 436 -37.98 1.34 6.13
CA PRO A 436 -38.39 0.97 7.49
C PRO A 436 -39.89 1.16 7.77
N HIS A 437 -40.57 2.03 7.03
CA HIS A 437 -41.98 2.37 7.26
C HIS A 437 -42.94 1.68 6.27
N GLY A 438 -42.47 0.68 5.52
CA GLY A 438 -43.33 -0.09 4.61
C GLY A 438 -43.82 0.73 3.41
N CYS A 439 -44.98 0.33 2.88
CA CYS A 439 -45.60 1.00 1.74
C CYS A 439 -46.45 2.20 2.18
N LEU A 440 -46.65 3.17 1.28
CA LEU A 440 -47.36 4.40 1.56
C LEU A 440 -48.84 4.15 1.83
N LEU A 441 -49.43 3.12 1.22
CA LEU A 441 -50.83 2.73 1.47
C LEU A 441 -51.05 2.41 2.96
N ASP A 442 -50.26 1.47 3.51
CA ASP A 442 -50.35 1.09 4.92
C ASP A 442 -49.99 2.27 5.82
N TYR A 443 -48.95 3.02 5.47
CA TYR A 443 -48.49 4.17 6.23
C TYR A 443 -49.57 5.25 6.39
N VAL A 444 -50.29 5.56 5.30
CA VAL A 444 -51.38 6.54 5.32
C VAL A 444 -52.55 6.05 6.17
N HIS A 445 -52.89 4.76 6.10
CA HIS A 445 -53.95 4.20 6.94
C HIS A 445 -53.60 4.23 8.43
N GLU A 446 -52.37 3.87 8.79
CA GLU A 446 -51.89 3.83 10.17
C GLU A 446 -51.74 5.24 10.78
N HIS A 447 -51.40 6.25 9.97
CA HIS A 447 -51.08 7.60 10.45
C HIS A 447 -52.07 8.67 9.99
N LYS A 448 -53.29 8.29 9.59
CA LYS A 448 -54.30 9.16 8.98
C LYS A 448 -54.52 10.48 9.72
N ASP A 449 -54.46 10.46 11.06
CA ASP A 449 -54.75 11.62 11.91
C ASP A 449 -53.55 12.58 12.05
N ASN A 450 -52.36 12.15 11.61
CA ASN A 450 -51.09 12.89 11.70
C ASN A 450 -50.55 13.34 10.34
N ILE A 451 -51.31 13.14 9.24
CA ILE A 451 -50.89 13.48 7.89
C ILE A 451 -51.57 14.79 7.45
N GLY A 452 -50.78 15.87 7.43
CA GLY A 452 -51.21 17.17 6.92
C GLY A 452 -51.08 17.30 5.40
N SER A 453 -51.75 18.29 4.83
CA SER A 453 -51.70 18.63 3.40
C SER A 453 -50.29 18.87 2.87
N GLN A 454 -49.43 19.49 3.67
CA GLN A 454 -48.02 19.74 3.32
C GLN A 454 -47.24 18.45 3.07
N LEU A 455 -47.51 17.40 3.86
CA LEU A 455 -46.83 16.12 3.75
C LEU A 455 -47.29 15.37 2.50
N LEU A 456 -48.60 15.38 2.23
CA LEU A 456 -49.19 14.83 1.00
C LEU A 456 -48.61 15.50 -0.24
N LEU A 457 -48.56 16.84 -0.25
CA LEU A 457 -48.02 17.61 -1.37
C LEU A 457 -46.53 17.28 -1.60
N ASN A 458 -45.75 17.17 -0.52
CA ASN A 458 -44.35 16.76 -0.61
C ASN A 458 -44.22 15.36 -1.25
N TRP A 459 -45.03 14.39 -0.84
CA TRP A 459 -45.02 13.05 -1.47
C TRP A 459 -45.41 13.11 -2.95
N CYS A 460 -46.45 13.86 -3.32
CA CYS A 460 -46.85 14.04 -4.71
C CYS A 460 -45.71 14.59 -5.57
N VAL A 461 -44.99 15.62 -5.09
CA VAL A 461 -43.83 16.18 -5.80
C VAL A 461 -42.72 15.14 -5.96
N GLN A 462 -42.43 14.35 -4.92
CA GLN A 462 -41.40 13.31 -4.99
C GLN A 462 -41.77 12.20 -5.97
N ILE A 463 -43.04 11.78 -5.99
CA ILE A 463 -43.56 10.79 -6.93
C ILE A 463 -43.45 11.33 -8.36
N ALA A 464 -43.90 12.56 -8.61
CA ALA A 464 -43.83 13.21 -9.92
C ALA A 464 -42.39 13.29 -10.44
N LYS A 465 -41.44 13.69 -9.60
CA LYS A 465 -40.01 13.70 -9.95
C LYS A 465 -39.48 12.32 -10.32
N GLY A 466 -39.86 11.28 -9.56
CA GLY A 466 -39.47 9.91 -9.86
C GLY A 466 -40.05 9.40 -11.18
N MET A 467 -41.30 9.74 -11.48
CA MET A 467 -41.97 9.36 -12.73
C MET A 467 -41.43 10.11 -13.95
N MET A 468 -41.14 11.40 -13.81
CA MET A 468 -40.46 12.22 -14.83
C MET A 468 -39.10 11.61 -15.20
N TYR A 469 -38.31 11.18 -14.21
CA TYR A 469 -37.04 10.50 -14.47
C TYR A 469 -37.21 9.18 -15.25
N LEU A 470 -38.26 8.40 -14.96
CA LEU A 470 -38.55 7.17 -15.73
C LEU A 470 -38.97 7.50 -17.17
N GLU A 471 -39.79 8.53 -17.36
CA GLU A 471 -40.22 9.01 -18.67
C GLU A 471 -39.05 9.48 -19.55
N GLU A 472 -38.10 10.25 -19.00
CA GLU A 472 -36.87 10.67 -19.69
C GLU A 472 -36.05 9.48 -20.21
N ARG A 473 -36.15 8.33 -19.52
CA ARG A 473 -35.51 7.06 -19.90
C ARG A 473 -36.41 6.15 -20.74
N ARG A 474 -37.57 6.66 -21.19
CA ARG A 474 -38.59 5.94 -21.96
C ARG A 474 -39.12 4.69 -21.27
N LEU A 475 -39.22 4.73 -19.94
CA LEU A 475 -39.76 3.65 -19.11
C LEU A 475 -41.12 4.06 -18.55
N VAL A 476 -42.12 3.21 -18.78
CA VAL A 476 -43.46 3.37 -18.19
C VAL A 476 -43.61 2.39 -17.04
N HIS A 477 -43.83 2.88 -15.82
CA HIS A 477 -43.95 2.04 -14.62
C HIS A 477 -45.10 1.02 -14.70
N ARG A 478 -46.24 1.39 -15.32
CA ARG A 478 -47.45 0.57 -15.54
C ARG A 478 -48.22 0.10 -14.30
N ASP A 479 -47.63 0.17 -13.11
CA ASP A 479 -48.28 -0.19 -11.85
C ASP A 479 -48.00 0.85 -10.74
N LEU A 480 -48.07 2.14 -11.08
CA LEU A 480 -47.90 3.18 -10.08
C LEU A 480 -49.15 3.25 -9.17
N ALA A 481 -49.00 2.80 -7.94
CA ALA A 481 -50.03 2.86 -6.90
C ALA A 481 -49.38 3.08 -5.52
N ALA A 482 -50.16 3.53 -4.52
CA ALA A 482 -49.64 3.81 -3.17
C ALA A 482 -48.96 2.60 -2.52
N ARG A 483 -49.33 1.37 -2.87
CA ARG A 483 -48.66 0.14 -2.43
C ARG A 483 -47.24 -0.05 -2.99
N ASN A 484 -46.95 0.54 -4.15
CA ASN A 484 -45.64 0.51 -4.83
C ASN A 484 -44.84 1.79 -4.58
N VAL A 485 -45.25 2.59 -3.59
CA VAL A 485 -44.47 3.70 -3.04
C VAL A 485 -44.07 3.31 -1.63
N LEU A 486 -42.77 3.32 -1.33
CA LEU A 486 -42.24 2.95 -0.03
C LEU A 486 -41.79 4.18 0.76
N VAL A 487 -41.96 4.14 2.07
CA VAL A 487 -41.67 5.26 2.98
C VAL A 487 -40.32 5.02 3.66
N LYS A 488 -39.32 5.87 3.34
CA LYS A 488 -38.00 5.86 3.99
C LYS A 488 -38.05 6.60 5.33
N SER A 489 -38.69 7.76 5.32
CA SER A 489 -39.01 8.61 6.47
C SER A 489 -40.26 9.42 6.12
N PRO A 490 -40.92 10.09 7.07
CA PRO A 490 -42.12 10.88 6.77
C PRO A 490 -41.91 11.86 5.60
N ASN A 491 -40.71 12.44 5.48
CA ASN A 491 -40.39 13.41 4.44
C ASN A 491 -39.72 12.82 3.20
N HIS A 492 -39.54 11.50 3.08
CA HIS A 492 -38.82 10.88 1.96
C HIS A 492 -39.48 9.56 1.53
N ILE A 493 -40.01 9.54 0.30
CA ILE A 493 -40.58 8.35 -0.34
C ILE A 493 -39.73 7.87 -1.51
N LYS A 494 -39.90 6.59 -1.88
CA LYS A 494 -39.27 5.97 -3.04
C LYS A 494 -40.25 5.05 -3.77
N ILE A 495 -40.28 5.13 -5.08
CA ILE A 495 -41.10 4.28 -5.95
C ILE A 495 -40.37 2.94 -6.18
N THR A 496 -41.08 1.82 -6.10
CA THR A 496 -40.59 0.44 -6.29
C THR A 496 -41.34 -0.26 -7.42
N ASP A 497 -40.87 -1.44 -7.83
CA ASP A 497 -41.55 -2.34 -8.77
C ASP A 497 -41.76 -1.76 -10.20
N PHE A 498 -40.98 -0.75 -10.56
CA PHE A 498 -40.85 -0.26 -11.95
C PHE A 498 -40.05 -1.19 -12.87
N GLY A 499 -39.52 -2.31 -12.34
CA GLY A 499 -38.75 -3.31 -13.10
C GLY A 499 -39.58 -4.03 -14.16
N LEU A 500 -40.91 -4.12 -14.00
CA LEU A 500 -41.83 -4.74 -14.98
C LEU A 500 -42.19 -3.81 -16.15
N ALA A 501 -41.48 -2.69 -16.30
CA ALA A 501 -41.67 -1.72 -17.37
C ALA A 501 -41.16 -2.26 -18.71
N ARG A 502 -41.97 -2.21 -19.77
CA ARG A 502 -41.50 -2.46 -21.14
C ARG A 502 -41.01 -1.17 -21.78
N LEU A 503 -39.89 -1.24 -22.52
CA LEU A 503 -39.45 -0.15 -23.38
C LEU A 503 -40.53 0.18 -24.42
N LEU A 504 -40.73 1.48 -24.66
CA LEU A 504 -41.42 1.96 -25.86
C LEU A 504 -40.44 1.92 -27.04
N ASP A 505 -40.84 1.30 -28.14
CA ASP A 505 -40.02 1.23 -29.35
C ASP A 505 -39.87 2.62 -29.98
N VAL A 506 -38.79 2.84 -30.74
CA VAL A 506 -38.36 4.16 -31.23
C VAL A 506 -39.44 4.88 -32.08
N ASN A 507 -40.42 4.15 -32.61
CA ASN A 507 -41.48 4.66 -33.47
C ASN A 507 -42.88 4.71 -32.82
N GLU A 508 -43.05 4.32 -31.54
CA GLU A 508 -44.35 4.32 -30.86
C GLU A 508 -44.41 5.37 -29.75
N LYS A 509 -45.27 6.38 -29.92
CA LYS A 509 -45.54 7.40 -28.89
C LYS A 509 -46.60 6.96 -27.87
N GLU A 510 -47.37 5.91 -28.19
CA GLU A 510 -48.44 5.38 -27.35
C GLU A 510 -48.42 3.85 -27.35
N TYR A 511 -48.62 3.24 -26.18
CA TYR A 511 -48.75 1.78 -26.03
C TYR A 511 -50.23 1.41 -25.90
N ASN A 512 -50.74 0.61 -26.84
CA ASN A 512 -52.08 0.02 -26.74
C ASN A 512 -52.00 -1.31 -25.97
N ALA A 513 -52.72 -1.40 -24.85
CA ALA A 513 -52.77 -2.64 -24.06
C ALA A 513 -53.63 -3.69 -24.77
N ASP A 514 -53.04 -4.85 -25.11
CA ASP A 514 -53.80 -6.01 -25.57
C ASP A 514 -54.57 -6.63 -24.40
N GLY A 515 -55.90 -6.51 -24.46
CA GLY A 515 -56.91 -7.31 -23.77
C GLY A 515 -56.55 -7.93 -22.41
N GLY A 516 -56.60 -7.14 -21.34
CA GLY A 516 -56.66 -7.62 -19.96
C GLY A 516 -57.74 -6.88 -19.19
N LYS A 517 -58.72 -7.60 -18.61
CA LYS A 517 -59.87 -7.02 -17.89
C LYS A 517 -59.42 -6.03 -16.82
N VAL A 518 -59.67 -4.74 -17.06
CA VAL A 518 -59.65 -3.69 -16.04
C VAL A 518 -60.90 -3.88 -15.18
N SER A 519 -60.74 -4.13 -13.88
CA SER A 519 -61.84 -4.06 -12.92
C SER A 519 -62.35 -2.62 -12.91
N SER A 520 -63.60 -2.47 -13.34
CA SER A 520 -64.31 -1.21 -13.50
C SER A 520 -64.49 -0.52 -12.15
N ASP A 521 -63.97 0.70 -12.02
CA ASP A 521 -64.67 1.75 -11.28
C ASP A 521 -64.69 3.00 -12.16
N ARG A 522 -65.91 3.42 -12.49
CA ARG A 522 -66.21 4.53 -13.38
C ARG A 522 -65.87 5.85 -12.69
N ASN A 523 -64.99 6.64 -13.32
CA ASN A 523 -65.32 8.01 -13.68
C ASN A 523 -64.37 8.49 -14.78
N SER A 524 -64.95 8.75 -15.95
CA SER A 524 -64.27 9.22 -17.15
C SER A 524 -63.86 10.68 -17.00
N TYR A 525 -62.58 10.98 -17.20
CA TYR A 525 -62.14 12.30 -17.63
C TYR A 525 -61.33 12.13 -18.93
N LYS A 526 -61.92 12.57 -20.04
CA LYS A 526 -61.22 12.77 -21.32
C LYS A 526 -60.36 14.01 -21.20
N PHE A 527 -59.05 13.90 -21.43
CA PHE A 527 -58.21 15.04 -21.76
C PHE A 527 -58.08 15.12 -23.29
N HIS A 528 -58.66 16.17 -23.88
CA HIS A 528 -58.28 16.64 -25.21
C HIS A 528 -57.07 17.57 -25.06
N GLY A 529 -55.98 17.28 -25.76
CA GLY A 529 -54.83 18.16 -25.90
C GLY A 529 -54.85 18.85 -27.26
N HIS A 530 -54.89 20.18 -27.23
CA HIS A 530 -54.63 21.10 -28.34
C HIS A 530 -53.14 21.17 -28.68
#